data_AF-A0A0L6WTJ3-F1
#
_entry.id   AF-A0A0L6WTJ3-F1
#
_cell.length_a   1.000
_cell.length_b   1.000
_cell.length_c   1.000
_cell.angle_alpha   90.00
_cell.angle_beta   90.00
_cell.angle_gamma   90.00
#
_symmetry.space_group_name_H-M   'P 1'
#
loop_
_entity.id
_entity.type
_entity.pdbx_description
1 polymer ?
#
loop_
_entity_poly.entity_id
_entity_poly.type
_entity_poly.pdbx_seq_one_letter_code
_entity_poly.pdbx_strand_id
1 'polypeptide(L)'
;MCCLSDASVQAQLEANMNPDLHAKLDNTNLIATTFPDWIREVTELDEDLCKENACTQCLIDANNAAHAAEQQKHKPLAECLSDPPTCTQSPSLMGSSANANILQLPQLTEDEKRILKEHEGCTQCRVFYCGHAKDLNKCPMKINSTWPDPKNYKTLTLKMALAAKNKTVTGYAYAEEIRDDDTDSHG
;
A
#
# COMPACT_ATOMS: atom_id res chain seq x y z
N MET A 1 16.55 -52.21 29.93
CA MET A 1 16.80 -51.26 28.83
C MET A 1 15.46 -50.94 28.22
N CYS A 2 14.96 -49.71 28.38
CA CYS A 2 13.76 -49.28 27.68
C CYS A 2 14.16 -48.97 26.23
N CYS A 3 13.71 -49.77 25.28
CA CYS A 3 13.79 -49.43 23.87
C CYS A 3 12.74 -48.34 23.59
N LEU A 4 13.19 -47.17 23.12
CA LEU A 4 12.29 -46.20 22.53
C LEU A 4 11.73 -46.81 21.24
N SER A 5 10.42 -46.77 21.05
CA SER A 5 9.80 -47.20 19.80
C SER A 5 9.98 -46.13 18.73
N ASP A 6 10.12 -46.55 17.48
CA ASP A 6 10.24 -45.64 16.33
C ASP A 6 9.09 -44.63 16.27
N ALA A 7 7.86 -45.06 16.60
CA ALA A 7 6.69 -44.18 16.68
C ALA A 7 6.83 -43.09 17.74
N SER A 8 7.46 -43.38 18.89
CA SER A 8 7.68 -42.38 19.93
C SER A 8 8.75 -41.38 19.52
N VAL A 9 9.77 -41.81 18.78
CA VAL A 9 10.81 -40.93 18.25
C VAL A 9 10.23 -40.05 17.15
N GLN A 10 9.46 -40.63 16.24
CA GLN A 10 8.77 -39.91 15.17
C GLN A 10 7.85 -38.82 15.73
N ALA A 11 6.97 -39.15 16.68
CA ALA A 11 6.05 -38.17 17.29
C ALA A 11 6.80 -37.02 17.98
N GLN A 12 7.95 -37.32 18.61
CA GLN A 12 8.79 -36.30 19.23
C GLN A 12 9.45 -35.38 18.18
N LEU A 13 9.89 -35.94 17.05
CA LEU A 13 10.47 -35.19 15.95
C LEU A 13 9.42 -34.29 15.27
N GLU A 14 8.25 -34.84 14.96
CA GLU A 14 7.12 -34.09 14.38
C GLU A 14 6.71 -32.93 15.30
N ALA A 15 6.66 -33.14 16.62
CA ALA A 15 6.34 -32.10 17.59
C ALA A 15 7.37 -30.94 17.64
N ASN A 16 8.61 -31.17 17.19
CA ASN A 16 9.67 -30.15 17.14
C ASN A 16 10.00 -29.71 15.71
N MET A 17 9.23 -30.18 14.73
CA MET A 17 9.44 -29.88 13.32
C MET A 17 9.02 -28.43 13.03
N ASN A 18 9.67 -27.81 12.04
CA ASN A 18 9.26 -26.50 11.55
C ASN A 18 7.81 -26.57 11.04
N PRO A 19 6.92 -25.62 11.41
CA PRO A 19 5.53 -25.61 10.95
C PRO A 19 5.36 -25.65 9.42
N ASP A 20 6.28 -25.03 8.67
CA ASP A 20 6.23 -25.03 7.20
C ASP A 20 6.55 -26.41 6.63
N LEU A 21 7.52 -27.11 7.25
CA LEU A 21 7.83 -28.49 6.91
C LEU A 21 6.69 -29.43 7.29
N HIS A 22 6.07 -29.23 8.46
CA HIS A 22 4.91 -30.00 8.89
C HIS A 22 3.73 -29.82 7.92
N ALA A 23 3.42 -28.57 7.53
CA ALA A 23 2.38 -28.30 6.55
C ALA A 23 2.69 -28.96 5.19
N LYS A 24 3.96 -28.96 4.76
CA LYS A 24 4.36 -29.62 3.51
C LYS A 24 4.27 -31.14 3.62
N LEU A 25 4.55 -31.69 4.80
CA LEU A 25 4.36 -33.10 5.12
C LEU A 25 2.88 -33.51 5.06
N ASP A 26 1.98 -32.72 5.65
CA ASP A 26 0.53 -32.97 5.62
C ASP A 26 -0.04 -32.94 4.19
N ASN A 27 0.54 -32.11 3.32
CA ASN A 27 0.14 -32.02 1.91
C ASN A 27 0.78 -33.10 1.02
N THR A 28 1.84 -33.76 1.51
CA THR A 28 2.58 -34.77 0.76
C THR A 28 2.18 -36.16 1.25
N ASN A 29 1.66 -37.00 0.36
CA ASN A 29 1.39 -38.39 0.70
C ASN A 29 2.71 -39.17 0.76
N LEU A 30 3.35 -39.20 1.93
CA LEU A 30 4.53 -40.02 2.17
C LEU A 30 4.20 -41.50 1.95
N ILE A 31 5.10 -42.21 1.28
CA ILE A 31 4.95 -43.65 0.97
C ILE A 31 5.77 -44.48 1.97
N ALA A 32 6.66 -43.83 2.74
CA ALA A 32 7.50 -44.46 3.74
C ALA A 32 6.74 -45.45 4.64
N THR A 33 7.18 -46.70 4.64
CA THR A 33 6.61 -47.79 5.47
C THR A 33 7.48 -48.11 6.68
N THR A 34 8.72 -47.62 6.70
CA THR A 34 9.67 -47.80 7.79
C THR A 34 10.18 -46.45 8.28
N PHE A 35 10.59 -46.39 9.55
CA PHE A 35 11.11 -45.16 10.14
C PHE A 35 12.35 -44.59 9.43
N PRO A 36 13.35 -45.40 8.99
CA PRO A 36 14.45 -44.89 8.19
C PRO A 36 14.02 -44.32 6.82
N ASP A 37 13.03 -44.93 6.17
CA ASP A 37 12.49 -44.39 4.91
C ASP A 37 11.77 -43.06 5.15
N TRP A 38 11.04 -42.95 6.27
CA TRP A 38 10.36 -41.72 6.67
C TRP A 38 11.35 -40.58 6.91
N ILE A 39 12.44 -40.84 7.63
CA ILE A 39 13.51 -39.85 7.84
C ILE A 39 14.09 -39.37 6.51
N ARG A 40 14.33 -40.28 5.56
CA ARG A 40 14.83 -39.90 4.23
C ARG A 40 13.85 -39.00 3.49
N GLU A 41 12.57 -39.39 3.40
CA GLU A 41 11.56 -38.60 2.70
C GLU A 41 11.34 -37.22 3.34
N VAL A 42 11.31 -37.14 4.67
CA VAL A 42 11.23 -35.86 5.40
C VAL A 42 12.45 -34.98 5.13
N THR A 43 13.65 -35.57 5.07
CA THR A 43 14.88 -34.82 4.76
C THR A 43 14.84 -34.27 3.34
N GLU A 44 14.41 -35.06 2.36
CA GLU A 44 14.25 -34.60 0.97
C GLU A 44 13.23 -33.45 0.87
N LEU A 45 12.12 -33.55 1.60
CA LEU A 45 11.12 -32.47 1.68
C LEU A 45 11.67 -31.18 2.30
N ASP A 46 12.48 -31.29 3.36
CA ASP A 46 13.12 -30.14 4.00
C ASP A 46 14.14 -29.47 3.07
N GLU A 47 14.95 -30.26 2.35
CA GLU A 47 15.88 -29.72 1.36
C GLU A 47 15.15 -28.96 0.25
N ASP A 48 14.04 -29.50 -0.25
CA ASP A 48 13.26 -28.86 -1.29
C ASP A 48 12.55 -27.60 -0.80
N LEU A 49 12.05 -27.61 0.45
CA LEU A 49 11.52 -26.41 1.09
C LEU A 49 12.62 -25.34 1.27
N CYS A 50 13.82 -25.74 1.68
CA CYS A 50 14.96 -24.84 1.80
C CYS A 50 15.33 -24.20 0.46
N LYS A 51 15.36 -24.98 -0.64
CA LYS A 51 15.64 -24.46 -2.00
C LYS A 51 14.57 -23.47 -2.45
N GLU A 52 13.30 -23.79 -2.23
CA GLU A 52 12.15 -22.93 -2.57
C GLU A 52 12.20 -21.60 -1.80
N ASN A 53 12.46 -21.68 -0.49
CA ASN A 53 12.59 -20.50 0.36
C ASN A 53 13.80 -19.64 -0.05
N ALA A 54 14.94 -20.26 -0.34
CA ALA A 54 16.13 -19.56 -0.83
C ALA A 54 15.87 -18.88 -2.18
N CYS A 55 15.18 -19.53 -3.10
CA CYS A 55 14.79 -18.95 -4.39
C CYS A 55 13.89 -17.72 -4.19
N THR A 56 12.88 -17.85 -3.33
CA THR A 56 11.95 -16.76 -3.01
C THR A 56 12.69 -15.58 -2.38
N GLN A 57 13.58 -15.85 -1.43
CA GLN A 57 14.39 -14.82 -0.79
C GLN A 57 15.31 -14.11 -1.79
N CYS A 58 15.97 -14.85 -2.69
CA CYS A 58 16.80 -14.28 -3.76
C CYS A 58 16.01 -13.31 -4.66
N LEU A 59 14.77 -13.64 -5.01
CA LEU A 59 13.91 -12.76 -5.82
C LEU A 59 13.53 -11.48 -5.07
N ILE A 60 13.21 -11.58 -3.78
CA ILE A 60 12.92 -10.44 -2.91
C ILE A 60 14.14 -9.53 -2.81
N ASP A 61 15.32 -10.10 -2.58
CA ASP A 61 16.57 -9.34 -2.45
C ASP A 61 16.94 -8.65 -3.77
N ALA A 62 16.78 -9.33 -4.90
CA ALA A 62 17.01 -8.75 -6.22
C ALA A 62 16.05 -7.58 -6.51
N ASN A 63 14.77 -7.73 -6.14
CA ASN A 63 13.77 -6.66 -6.29
C ASN A 63 14.10 -5.46 -5.40
N ASN A 64 14.45 -5.69 -4.14
CA ASN A 64 14.84 -4.65 -3.20
C ASN A 64 16.10 -3.92 -3.67
N ALA A 65 17.10 -4.65 -4.17
CA ALA A 65 18.33 -4.07 -4.72
C ALA A 65 18.04 -3.19 -5.95
N ALA A 66 17.14 -3.63 -6.84
CA ALA A 66 16.71 -2.84 -7.98
C ALA A 66 16.02 -1.53 -7.54
N HIS A 67 15.12 -1.61 -6.56
CA HIS A 67 14.47 -0.43 -5.99
C HIS A 67 15.45 0.53 -5.32
N ALA A 68 16.43 0.02 -4.57
CA ALA A 68 17.47 0.84 -3.94
C ALA A 68 18.34 1.55 -4.99
N ALA A 69 18.70 0.88 -6.09
CA ALA A 69 19.47 1.48 -7.18
C ALA A 69 18.70 2.61 -7.88
N GLU A 70 17.40 2.45 -8.11
CA GLU A 70 16.55 3.51 -8.69
C GLU A 70 16.39 4.70 -7.74
N GLN A 71 16.25 4.48 -6.43
CA GLN A 71 16.18 5.57 -5.46
C GLN A 71 17.48 6.40 -5.41
N GLN A 72 18.65 5.78 -5.62
CA GLN A 72 19.92 6.50 -5.71
C GLN A 72 20.00 7.42 -6.93
N LYS A 73 19.38 7.05 -8.07
CA LYS A 73 19.31 7.92 -9.26
C LYS A 73 18.41 9.14 -9.02
N HIS A 74 17.39 8.99 -8.18
CA HIS A 74 16.45 10.05 -7.84
C HIS A 74 16.83 10.84 -6.58
N LYS A 75 17.97 10.53 -5.94
CA LYS A 75 18.49 11.35 -4.86
C LYS A 75 18.77 12.74 -5.43
N PRO A 76 18.07 13.80 -4.98
CA PRO A 76 18.37 15.15 -5.44
C PRO A 76 19.85 15.42 -5.14
N LEU A 77 20.51 16.17 -6.02
CA LEU A 77 21.89 16.69 -5.86
C LEU A 77 22.07 17.61 -4.63
N ALA A 78 21.29 17.43 -3.57
CA ALA A 78 21.29 18.22 -2.35
C ALA A 78 22.32 17.73 -1.30
N GLU A 79 22.92 16.55 -1.46
CA GLU A 79 23.92 16.02 -0.50
C GLU A 79 25.38 16.18 -0.92
N CYS A 80 25.67 16.87 -2.04
CA CYS A 80 27.05 17.25 -2.40
C CYS A 80 27.47 18.65 -1.92
N LEU A 81 26.77 19.25 -0.96
CA LEU A 81 27.11 20.58 -0.42
C LEU A 81 27.52 20.50 1.05
N SER A 82 28.56 19.71 1.32
CA SER A 82 29.37 19.85 2.53
C SER A 82 30.83 19.99 2.11
N ASP A 83 31.17 21.13 1.49
CA ASP A 83 32.43 21.84 1.68
C ASP A 83 32.39 23.19 0.92
N PRO A 84 32.90 24.29 1.50
CA PRO A 84 32.79 25.61 0.90
C PRO A 84 33.95 25.88 -0.07
N PRO A 85 33.67 26.48 -1.23
CA PRO A 85 34.65 27.39 -1.82
C PRO A 85 34.05 28.77 -2.03
N THR A 86 34.73 29.73 -1.43
CA THR A 86 34.88 31.14 -1.80
C THR A 86 34.15 31.60 -3.06
N CYS A 87 33.19 32.52 -2.83
CA CYS A 87 32.71 33.63 -3.66
C CYS A 87 33.28 33.76 -5.09
N THR A 88 32.40 33.85 -6.11
CA THR A 88 32.38 34.94 -7.12
C THR A 88 31.05 34.88 -7.90
N GLN A 89 30.44 36.05 -8.09
CA GLN A 89 29.14 36.30 -8.72
C GLN A 89 29.16 36.08 -10.24
N SER A 90 28.03 35.63 -10.82
CA SER A 90 27.47 36.13 -12.10
C SER A 90 26.06 35.53 -12.36
N PRO A 91 25.09 36.31 -12.86
CA PRO A 91 23.74 35.83 -13.14
C PRO A 91 23.60 35.41 -14.61
N SER A 92 23.05 34.23 -14.90
CA SER A 92 22.53 33.92 -16.24
C SER A 92 21.55 32.75 -16.27
N LEU A 93 20.30 33.13 -16.58
CA LEU A 93 19.39 32.52 -17.53
C LEU A 93 18.86 31.10 -17.28
N MET A 94 17.56 31.10 -16.94
CA MET A 94 16.62 30.00 -16.99
C MET A 94 16.69 29.25 -18.33
N GLY A 95 16.98 27.94 -18.26
CA GLY A 95 16.73 26.98 -19.32
C GLY A 95 15.70 25.95 -18.85
N SER A 96 14.41 26.29 -18.95
CA SER A 96 13.34 25.30 -18.83
C SER A 96 13.40 24.36 -20.02
N SER A 97 13.76 23.09 -19.78
CA SER A 97 13.52 22.03 -20.76
C SER A 97 12.04 21.64 -20.68
N ALA A 98 11.27 22.20 -21.62
CA ALA A 98 9.88 21.87 -21.83
C ALA A 98 9.76 20.48 -22.47
N ASN A 99 9.47 19.47 -21.66
CA ASN A 99 8.95 18.20 -22.18
C ASN A 99 7.41 18.25 -22.18
N ALA A 100 6.87 17.88 -23.33
CA ALA A 100 5.49 18.04 -23.73
C ALA A 100 4.48 17.38 -22.77
N ASN A 101 3.49 18.19 -22.35
CA ASN A 101 2.07 17.88 -22.20
C ASN A 101 1.65 16.41 -21.98
N ILE A 102 2.06 15.82 -20.86
CA ILE A 102 1.11 15.02 -20.09
C ILE A 102 0.76 15.90 -18.90
N LEU A 103 -0.45 16.44 -18.92
CA LEU A 103 -1.07 17.13 -17.80
C LEU A 103 -1.32 16.10 -16.68
N GLN A 104 -0.23 15.59 -16.08
CA GLN A 104 -0.31 14.71 -14.93
C GLN A 104 -0.68 15.58 -13.73
N LEU A 105 -1.76 15.20 -13.07
CA LEU A 105 -2.11 15.74 -11.76
C LEU A 105 -0.88 15.65 -10.85
N PRO A 106 -0.50 16.76 -10.18
CA PRO A 106 0.56 16.72 -9.19
C PRO A 106 0.29 15.58 -8.21
N GLN A 107 1.28 14.72 -8.00
CA GLN A 107 1.16 13.64 -7.02
C GLN A 107 0.81 14.26 -5.66
N LEU A 108 -0.14 13.65 -4.95
CA LEU A 108 -0.47 14.07 -3.60
C LEU A 108 0.77 13.96 -2.71
N THR A 109 1.14 15.03 -2.02
CA THR A 109 2.22 14.98 -1.03
C THR A 109 1.81 14.08 0.14
N GLU A 110 2.78 13.58 0.90
CA GLU A 110 2.49 12.76 2.10
C GLU A 110 1.62 13.51 3.12
N ASP A 111 1.78 14.83 3.22
CA ASP A 111 0.95 15.67 4.07
C ASP A 111 -0.51 15.72 3.56
N GLU A 112 -0.73 15.86 2.26
CA GLU A 112 -2.07 15.85 1.68
C GLU A 112 -2.75 14.50 1.84
N LYS A 113 -2.01 13.39 1.69
CA LYS A 113 -2.51 12.04 1.95
C LYS A 113 -2.90 11.87 3.41
N ARG A 114 -2.09 12.40 4.35
CA ARG A 114 -2.37 12.35 5.80
C ARG A 114 -3.66 13.11 6.12
N ILE A 115 -3.81 14.34 5.61
CA ILE A 115 -5.01 15.17 5.83
C ILE A 115 -6.25 14.47 5.25
N LEU A 116 -6.17 13.89 4.05
CA LEU A 116 -7.28 13.12 3.48
C LEU A 116 -7.63 11.90 4.33
N LYS A 117 -6.63 11.13 4.78
CA LYS A 117 -6.89 9.94 5.62
C LYS A 117 -7.55 10.31 6.95
N GLU A 118 -7.09 11.38 7.60
CA GLU A 118 -7.60 11.84 8.89
C GLU A 118 -9.03 12.42 8.80
N HIS A 119 -9.39 13.00 7.65
CA HIS A 119 -10.68 13.64 7.42
C HIS A 119 -11.60 12.86 6.47
N GLU A 120 -11.50 11.53 6.48
CA GLU A 120 -12.32 10.61 5.68
C GLU A 120 -12.46 11.05 4.21
N GLY A 121 -11.35 11.54 3.67
CA GLY A 121 -11.22 12.07 2.33
C GLY A 121 -10.76 11.02 1.35
N CYS A 122 -11.25 11.11 0.11
CA CYS A 122 -10.85 10.20 -0.96
C CYS A 122 -9.62 10.76 -1.68
N THR A 123 -8.59 9.92 -1.83
CA THR A 123 -7.33 10.27 -2.52
C THR A 123 -7.49 10.40 -4.03
N GLN A 124 -8.55 9.84 -4.61
CA GLN A 124 -8.81 9.88 -6.05
C GLN A 124 -9.53 11.17 -6.44
N CYS A 125 -10.61 11.54 -5.75
CA CYS A 125 -11.34 12.79 -6.03
C CYS A 125 -10.86 13.99 -5.19
N ARG A 126 -9.97 13.77 -4.21
CA ARG A 126 -9.38 14.83 -3.35
C ARG A 126 -10.42 15.60 -2.52
N VAL A 127 -11.55 14.97 -2.20
CA VAL A 127 -12.66 15.54 -1.42
C VAL A 127 -12.66 14.99 0.00
N PHE A 128 -12.79 15.85 1.01
CA PHE A 128 -12.94 15.49 2.43
C PHE A 128 -14.37 15.03 2.77
N TYR A 129 -14.52 14.12 3.75
CA TYR A 129 -15.82 13.62 4.24
C TYR A 129 -16.76 13.09 3.16
N CYS A 130 -16.20 12.41 2.16
CA CYS A 130 -16.94 12.04 0.95
C CYS A 130 -17.75 10.73 1.07
N GLY A 131 -17.72 10.06 2.22
CA GLY A 131 -18.43 8.80 2.51
C GLY A 131 -17.92 7.57 1.74
N HIS A 132 -17.17 7.76 0.65
CA HIS A 132 -16.61 6.71 -0.20
C HIS A 132 -15.08 6.59 -0.12
N ALA A 133 -14.46 7.16 0.93
CA ALA A 133 -13.01 7.16 1.09
C ALA A 133 -12.40 5.75 1.18
N LYS A 134 -13.12 4.79 1.77
CA LYS A 134 -12.68 3.39 1.93
C LYS A 134 -12.82 2.58 0.64
N ASP A 135 -13.86 2.87 -0.15
CA ASP A 135 -14.20 2.15 -1.38
C ASP A 135 -13.85 3.00 -2.61
N LEU A 136 -12.57 3.02 -2.99
CA LEU A 136 -12.10 3.80 -4.16
C LEU A 136 -12.80 3.43 -5.48
N ASN A 137 -13.38 2.22 -5.57
CA ASN A 137 -14.16 1.76 -6.72
C ASN A 137 -15.55 2.42 -6.82
N LYS A 138 -16.07 2.97 -5.72
CA LYS A 138 -17.32 3.74 -5.68
C LYS A 138 -17.09 5.24 -5.91
N CYS A 139 -15.85 5.65 -6.15
CA CYS A 139 -15.55 7.06 -6.39
C CYS A 139 -16.14 7.47 -7.75
N PRO A 140 -17.06 8.46 -7.79
CA PRO A 140 -17.70 8.89 -9.04
C PRO A 140 -16.68 9.42 -10.06
N MET A 141 -15.56 9.98 -9.59
CA MET A 141 -14.42 10.42 -10.39
C MET A 141 -13.75 9.27 -11.15
N LYS A 142 -13.64 8.10 -10.51
CA LYS A 142 -13.07 6.87 -11.09
C LYS A 142 -14.06 6.20 -12.05
N ILE A 143 -15.34 6.19 -11.69
CA ILE A 143 -16.42 5.61 -12.51
C ILE A 143 -16.60 6.42 -13.81
N ASN A 144 -16.60 7.75 -13.70
CA ASN A 144 -16.85 8.64 -14.84
C ASN A 144 -15.58 9.10 -15.56
N SER A 145 -14.40 8.60 -15.16
CA SER A 145 -13.07 9.01 -15.67
C SER A 145 -12.86 10.53 -15.77
N THR A 146 -13.57 11.30 -14.94
CA THR A 146 -13.57 12.77 -14.98
C THR A 146 -12.63 13.27 -13.91
N TRP A 147 -11.32 13.34 -14.20
CA TRP A 147 -10.32 13.76 -13.23
C TRP A 147 -10.32 15.28 -13.02
N PRO A 148 -9.93 15.80 -11.84
CA PRO A 148 -9.83 17.24 -11.62
C PRO A 148 -8.81 17.84 -12.59
N ASP A 149 -9.10 19.01 -13.16
CA ASP A 149 -8.17 19.69 -14.06
C ASP A 149 -6.86 20.03 -13.29
N PRO A 150 -5.70 19.52 -13.74
CA PRO A 150 -4.42 19.77 -13.09
C PRO A 150 -4.04 21.25 -13.03
N LYS A 151 -4.59 22.11 -13.91
CA LYS A 151 -4.35 23.55 -13.91
C LYS A 151 -5.02 24.29 -12.76
N ASN A 152 -6.06 23.71 -12.16
CA ASN A 152 -6.81 24.31 -11.05
C ASN A 152 -6.59 23.56 -9.73
N TYR A 153 -5.51 22.76 -9.65
CA TYR A 153 -5.21 22.01 -8.45
C TYR A 153 -4.80 22.95 -7.32
N LYS A 154 -5.67 23.09 -6.31
CA LYS A 154 -5.35 23.76 -5.04
C LYS A 154 -4.81 22.71 -4.08
N THR A 155 -3.68 23.02 -3.45
CA THR A 155 -3.08 22.18 -2.42
C THR A 155 -4.07 21.97 -1.27
N LEU A 156 -4.20 20.71 -0.86
CA LEU A 156 -5.11 20.34 0.22
C LEU A 156 -4.48 20.74 1.56
N THR A 157 -5.15 21.61 2.30
CA THR A 157 -4.66 22.09 3.60
C THR A 157 -5.63 21.71 4.71
N LEU A 158 -5.11 21.61 5.94
CA LEU A 158 -5.92 21.37 7.15
C LEU A 158 -7.07 22.38 7.27
N LYS A 159 -6.84 23.66 6.91
CA LYS A 159 -7.86 24.71 6.92
C LYS A 159 -9.03 24.40 5.98
N MET A 160 -8.76 23.79 4.81
CA MET A 160 -9.81 23.36 3.87
C MET A 160 -10.61 22.17 4.42
N ALA A 161 -9.94 21.21 5.07
CA ALA A 161 -10.62 20.07 5.69
C ALA A 161 -11.54 20.52 6.83
N LEU A 162 -11.08 21.43 7.69
CA LEU A 162 -11.90 22.01 8.76
C LEU A 162 -13.08 22.83 8.21
N ALA A 163 -12.87 23.60 7.14
CA ALA A 163 -13.96 24.32 6.47
C ALA A 163 -14.98 23.39 5.81
N ALA A 164 -14.54 22.23 5.29
CA ALA A 164 -15.43 21.22 4.70
C ALA A 164 -16.28 20.50 5.75
N LYS A 165 -15.72 20.26 6.95
CA LYS A 165 -16.46 19.69 8.10
C LYS A 165 -17.68 20.53 8.48
N ASN A 166 -17.55 21.86 8.43
CA ASN A 166 -18.65 22.75 8.81
C ASN A 166 -19.76 22.79 7.74
N LYS A 167 -19.43 22.46 6.48
CA LYS A 167 -20.39 22.42 5.36
C LYS A 167 -21.21 21.13 5.33
N THR A 168 -20.64 19.99 5.72
CA THR A 168 -21.42 18.74 5.84
C THR A 168 -22.47 18.84 6.95
N VAL A 169 -22.19 19.59 8.02
CA VAL A 169 -23.18 19.89 9.08
C VAL A 169 -24.30 20.81 8.58
N THR A 170 -24.02 21.74 7.66
CA THR A 170 -25.07 22.64 7.10
C THR A 170 -25.91 21.98 6.00
N GLY A 171 -25.39 20.95 5.31
CA GLY A 171 -26.14 20.21 4.29
C GLY A 171 -27.25 19.31 4.85
N TYR A 172 -27.10 18.83 6.09
CA TYR A 172 -28.15 18.08 6.77
C TYR A 172 -29.20 18.96 7.46
N ALA A 173 -28.91 20.24 7.69
CA ALA A 173 -29.86 21.18 8.31
C ALA A 173 -30.86 21.81 7.32
N TYR A 174 -30.69 21.61 6.01
CA TYR A 174 -31.59 22.17 4.98
C TYR A 174 -32.52 21.13 4.33
N ALA A 175 -32.54 19.88 4.83
CA ALA A 175 -33.41 18.83 4.30
C ALA A 175 -34.69 18.59 5.14
N GLU A 176 -34.91 19.36 6.21
CA GLU A 176 -36.01 19.09 7.16
C GLU A 176 -37.03 20.25 7.32
N GLU A 177 -37.07 21.20 6.37
CA GLU A 177 -38.11 22.23 6.34
C GLU A 177 -38.67 22.45 4.93
N ILE A 178 -39.40 21.46 4.40
CA ILE A 178 -40.61 21.70 3.58
C ILE A 178 -41.61 20.59 3.93
N ARG A 179 -42.29 20.75 5.08
CA ARG A 179 -43.65 20.23 5.24
C ARG A 179 -44.55 21.45 5.14
N ASP A 180 -44.88 21.82 3.91
CA ASP A 180 -45.95 22.78 3.69
C ASP A 180 -47.28 22.07 3.86
N ASP A 181 -47.94 22.57 4.88
CA ASP A 181 -49.30 22.37 5.35
C ASP A 181 -50.33 22.84 4.30
N ASP A 182 -51.44 22.10 4.22
CA ASP A 182 -52.78 22.47 3.74
C ASP A 182 -52.99 23.20 2.38
N THR A 183 -53.79 22.60 1.47
CA THR A 183 -55.21 23.00 1.20
C THR A 183 -55.80 22.41 -0.10
N ASP A 184 -56.92 21.66 0.10
CA ASP A 184 -58.22 21.73 -0.58
C ASP A 184 -58.39 21.65 -2.12
N SER A 185 -59.23 20.70 -2.60
CA SER A 185 -60.46 21.04 -3.35
C SER A 185 -61.23 19.82 -3.85
N HIS A 186 -62.53 19.84 -3.56
CA HIS A 186 -63.60 19.07 -4.18
C HIS A 186 -63.66 19.21 -5.70
N GLY A 187 -64.16 18.14 -6.34
CA GLY A 187 -64.63 18.07 -7.72
C GLY A 187 -65.24 16.71 -8.01
#